data_AF-A0A416JZW0-F1
#
_entry.id   AF-A0A416JZW0-F1
#
_cell.length_a   1.000
_cell.length_b   1.000
_cell.length_c   1.000
_cell.angle_alpha   90.00
_cell.angle_beta   90.00
_cell.angle_gamma   90.00
#
_symmetry.space_group_name_H-M   'P 1'
#
loop_
_entity.id
_entity.type
_entity.pdbx_description
1 polymer ?
#
loop_
_entity_poly.entity_id
_entity_poly.type
_entity_poly.pdbx_seq_one_letter_code
_entity_poly.pdbx_strand_id
1 'polypeptide(L)'
;MGRSVYRNLERFISYPLTIYSRGIQILLTFLLPYAFINYYPSQMFLGKQELLPSVFQYLTPFIGVVLFWASYQFWKKGLEAYQGTGS
;
A
#
# COMPACT_ATOMS: atom_id res chain seq x y z
N MET A 1 6.12 14.08 -22.30
CA MET A 1 6.64 12.76 -21.90
C MET A 1 6.14 12.24 -20.53
N GLY A 2 5.96 13.08 -19.49
CA GLY A 2 5.68 12.58 -18.11
C GLY A 2 4.34 11.89 -17.85
N ARG A 3 3.27 12.23 -18.59
CA ARG A 3 1.93 11.63 -18.38
C ARG A 3 1.83 10.14 -18.73
N SER A 4 2.70 9.61 -19.58
CA SER A 4 2.67 8.19 -19.93
C SER A 4 3.25 7.32 -18.81
N VAL A 5 4.32 7.78 -18.17
CA VAL A 5 4.99 7.05 -17.08
C VAL A 5 4.04 6.87 -15.89
N TYR A 6 3.33 7.93 -15.49
CA TYR A 6 2.37 7.87 -14.39
C TYR A 6 1.27 6.83 -14.64
N ARG A 7 0.68 6.81 -15.84
CA ARG A 7 -0.36 5.83 -16.23
C ARG A 7 0.16 4.39 -16.28
N ASN A 8 1.40 4.20 -16.70
CA ASN A 8 2.01 2.87 -16.73
C ASN A 8 2.23 2.33 -15.31
N LEU A 9 2.63 3.19 -14.37
CA LEU A 9 2.76 2.84 -12.96
C LEU A 9 1.40 2.50 -12.33
N GLU A 10 0.36 3.31 -12.58
CA GLU A 10 -1.02 3.01 -12.11
C GLU A 10 -1.55 1.66 -12.61
N ARG A 11 -1.34 1.36 -13.90
CA ARG A 11 -1.74 0.05 -14.46
C ARG A 11 -1.00 -1.10 -13.81
N PHE A 12 0.30 -0.93 -13.56
CA PHE A 12 1.10 -1.96 -12.91
C PHE A 12 0.53 -2.34 -11.54
N ILE A 13 0.09 -1.34 -10.78
CA ILE A 13 -0.52 -1.49 -9.46
C ILE A 13 -1.92 -2.11 -9.53
N SER A 14 -2.59 -2.00 -10.67
CA SER A 14 -3.96 -2.51 -10.86
C SER A 14 -4.03 -4.02 -11.02
N TYR A 15 -2.90 -4.71 -11.21
CA TYR A 15 -2.88 -6.15 -11.42
C TYR A 15 -2.91 -6.94 -10.10
N PRO A 16 -3.63 -8.07 -10.06
CA PRO A 16 -3.74 -8.89 -8.86
C PRO A 16 -2.39 -9.49 -8.46
N LEU A 17 -2.10 -9.53 -7.16
CA LEU A 17 -0.82 -10.02 -6.61
C LEU A 17 -0.41 -11.42 -7.09
N THR A 18 -1.39 -12.23 -7.49
CA THR A 18 -1.20 -13.59 -8.02
C THR A 18 -0.33 -13.67 -9.26
N ILE A 19 -0.21 -12.59 -10.06
CA ILE A 19 0.62 -12.59 -11.28
C ILE A 19 2.11 -12.43 -10.98
N TYR A 20 2.46 -11.95 -9.78
CA TYR A 20 3.84 -11.73 -9.39
C TYR A 20 4.44 -12.97 -8.75
N SER A 21 5.78 -13.08 -8.79
CA SER A 21 6.51 -14.13 -8.10
C SER A 21 6.33 -14.03 -6.58
N ARG A 22 6.49 -15.15 -5.86
CA ARG A 22 6.31 -15.20 -4.40
C ARG A 22 7.18 -14.19 -3.63
N GLY A 23 8.38 -13.89 -4.11
CA GLY A 23 9.24 -12.86 -3.51
C GLY A 23 8.64 -11.44 -3.61
N ILE A 24 8.11 -11.08 -4.77
CA ILE A 24 7.45 -9.79 -4.97
C ILE A 24 6.16 -9.72 -4.14
N GLN A 25 5.41 -10.83 -4.04
CA GLN A 25 4.22 -10.88 -3.18
C GLN A 25 4.57 -10.59 -1.72
N ILE A 26 5.65 -11.19 -1.18
CA ILE A 26 6.10 -10.94 0.20
C ILE A 26 6.52 -9.48 0.38
N LEU A 27 7.29 -8.92 -0.56
CA LEU A 27 7.71 -7.53 -0.50
C LEU A 27 6.51 -6.58 -0.47
N LEU A 28 5.56 -6.76 -1.37
CA LEU A 28 4.38 -5.91 -1.49
C LEU A 28 3.39 -6.09 -0.33
N THR A 29 3.33 -7.27 0.30
CA THR A 29 2.45 -7.51 1.44
C THR A 29 3.06 -7.06 2.77
N PHE A 30 4.34 -7.35 3.02
CA PHE A 30 4.94 -7.15 4.34
C PHE A 30 5.85 -5.93 4.43
N LEU A 31 6.55 -5.58 3.35
CA LEU A 31 7.52 -4.47 3.38
C LEU A 31 6.86 -3.12 3.02
N LEU A 32 6.01 -3.12 1.99
CA LEU A 32 5.33 -1.91 1.49
C LEU A 32 3.82 -1.83 1.83
N PRO A 33 3.27 -2.77 2.62
CA PRO A 33 1.85 -3.14 2.73
C PRO A 33 0.88 -2.81 1.58
N TYR A 34 1.34 -2.77 0.33
CA TYR A 34 0.57 -2.33 -0.82
C TYR A 34 -0.62 -3.25 -1.12
N ALA A 35 -0.46 -4.55 -0.83
CA ALA A 35 -1.49 -5.57 -0.97
C ALA A 35 -2.81 -5.23 -0.24
N PHE A 36 -2.72 -4.52 0.88
CA PHE A 36 -3.87 -4.15 1.70
C PHE A 36 -4.68 -3.00 1.12
N ILE A 37 -4.17 -2.26 0.14
CA ILE A 37 -4.88 -1.11 -0.45
C ILE A 37 -6.06 -1.57 -1.30
N ASN A 38 -5.87 -2.61 -2.12
CA ASN A 38 -6.88 -3.03 -3.10
C ASN A 38 -7.00 -4.56 -3.21
N TYR A 39 -5.90 -5.31 -3.14
CA TYR A 39 -5.92 -6.74 -3.40
C TYR A 39 -6.67 -7.54 -2.31
N TYR A 40 -6.28 -7.44 -1.04
CA TYR A 40 -6.99 -8.15 0.04
C TYR A 40 -8.44 -7.70 0.26
N PRO A 41 -8.79 -6.40 0.26
CA PRO A 41 -10.20 -6.01 0.38
C PRO A 41 -11.03 -6.46 -0.83
N SER A 42 -10.50 -6.39 -2.06
CA SER A 42 -11.24 -6.89 -3.24
C SER A 42 -11.41 -8.41 -3.25
N GLN A 43 -10.50 -9.18 -2.66
CA GLN A 43 -10.69 -10.63 -2.47
C GLN A 43 -11.91 -10.93 -1.59
N MET A 44 -12.13 -10.15 -0.53
CA MET A 44 -13.31 -10.27 0.33
C MET A 44 -14.61 -10.07 -0.47
N PHE A 45 -14.65 -9.06 -1.36
CA PHE A 45 -15.83 -8.75 -2.17
C PHE A 45 -16.04 -9.72 -3.35
N LEU A 46 -14.96 -10.27 -3.92
CA LEU A 46 -15.02 -11.09 -5.13
C LEU A 46 -15.11 -12.59 -4.87
N GLY A 47 -15.03 -13.05 -3.61
CA GLY A 47 -15.14 -14.47 -3.24
C GLY A 47 -14.08 -15.37 -3.88
N LYS A 48 -12.92 -14.80 -4.24
CA LYS A 48 -11.83 -15.52 -4.92
C LYS A 48 -10.91 -16.21 -3.91
N GLN A 49 -10.29 -17.31 -4.34
CA GLN A 49 -9.28 -18.05 -3.56
C GLN A 49 -8.22 -17.12 -2.96
N GLU A 50 -7.93 -17.34 -1.68
CA GLU A 50 -7.04 -16.48 -0.91
C GLU A 50 -5.58 -16.96 -1.04
N LEU A 51 -4.66 -16.02 -1.26
CA LEU A 51 -3.22 -16.31 -1.23
C LEU A 51 -2.70 -16.52 0.20
N LEU A 52 -3.37 -15.90 1.17
CA LEU A 52 -3.09 -15.95 2.60
C LEU A 52 -4.39 -16.24 3.36
N PRO A 53 -4.34 -16.70 4.62
CA PRO A 53 -5.55 -16.95 5.42
C PRO A 53 -6.49 -15.74 5.50
N SER A 54 -7.79 -16.00 5.66
CA SER A 54 -8.88 -15.01 5.62
C SER A 54 -8.73 -13.89 6.66
N VAL A 55 -8.01 -14.18 7.74
CA VAL A 55 -7.58 -13.23 8.77
C VAL A 55 -6.90 -11.99 8.17
N PHE A 56 -6.15 -12.12 7.08
CA PHE A 56 -5.46 -11.00 6.44
C PHE A 56 -6.40 -9.97 5.84
N GLN A 57 -7.63 -10.35 5.46
CA GLN A 57 -8.62 -9.39 4.95
C GLN A 57 -9.04 -8.40 6.03
N TYR A 58 -9.20 -8.88 7.28
CA TYR A 58 -9.58 -8.07 8.43
C TYR A 58 -8.44 -7.17 8.96
N LEU A 59 -7.19 -7.44 8.58
CA LEU A 59 -6.04 -6.59 8.91
C LEU A 59 -6.00 -5.30 8.08
N THR A 60 -6.73 -5.24 6.96
CA THR A 60 -6.78 -4.07 6.07
C THR A 60 -7.04 -2.73 6.79
N PRO A 61 -8.12 -2.57 7.60
CA PRO A 61 -8.36 -1.32 8.32
C PRO A 61 -7.24 -0.99 9.33
N PHE A 62 -6.69 -2.00 10.02
CA PHE A 62 -5.61 -1.80 10.98
C PHE A 62 -4.33 -1.28 10.31
N ILE A 63 -3.92 -1.89 9.20
CA ILE A 63 -2.76 -1.45 8.41
C ILE A 63 -2.98 -0.01 7.89
N GLY A 64 -4.21 0.32 7.47
CA GLY A 64 -4.57 1.68 7.06
C GLY A 64 -4.33 2.71 8.17
N VAL A 65 -4.78 2.43 9.40
CA VAL A 65 -4.55 3.29 10.57
C VAL A 65 -3.06 3.45 10.87
N VAL A 66 -2.29 2.36 10.86
CA VAL A 66 -0.84 2.38 11.10
C VAL A 66 -0.12 3.25 10.08
N LEU A 67 -0.43 3.09 8.78
CA LEU A 67 0.18 3.87 7.71
C LEU A 67 -0.20 5.35 7.77
N PHE A 68 -1.47 5.65 8.06
CA PHE A 68 -1.92 7.02 8.24
C PHE A 68 -1.18 7.70 9.40
N TRP A 69 -1.05 7.01 10.53
CA TRP A 69 -0.32 7.52 11.68
C TRP A 69 1.17 7.73 11.38
N ALA A 70 1.82 6.78 10.71
CA ALA A 70 3.21 6.92 10.27
C ALA A 70 3.41 8.11 9.33
N SER A 71 2.51 8.28 8.36
CA SER A 71 2.50 9.42 7.42
C SER A 71 2.33 10.75 8.15
N TYR A 72 1.41 10.82 9.12
CA TYR A 72 1.18 12.00 9.94
C TYR A 72 2.43 12.41 10.73
N GLN A 73 3.12 11.45 11.35
CA GLN A 73 4.37 11.72 12.06
C GLN A 73 5.48 12.20 11.13
N PHE A 74 5.60 11.58 9.95
CA PHE A 74 6.55 12.01 8.93
C PHE A 74 6.28 13.44 8.46
N TRP A 75 5.02 13.77 8.20
CA TRP A 75 4.58 15.12 7.84
C TRP A 75 4.94 16.14 8.92
N LYS A 76 4.64 15.82 10.20
CA LYS A 76 4.96 16.69 11.33
C LYS A 76 6.46 16.97 11.43
N LYS A 77 7.31 15.94 11.29
CA LYS A 77 8.77 16.11 11.24
C LYS A 77 9.22 17.00 10.08
N GLY A 78 8.60 16.83 8.92
CA GLY A 78 8.84 17.70 7.77
C GLY A 78 8.50 19.15 8.11
N LEU A 79 7.32 19.40 8.69
CA LEU A 79 6.88 20.74 9.07
C LEU A 79 7.84 21.42 10.06
N GLU A 80 8.32 20.69 11.06
CA GLU A 80 9.32 21.18 12.03
C GLU A 80 10.65 21.53 11.33
N ALA A 81 11.11 20.72 10.38
CA ALA A 81 12.32 21.00 9.61
C ALA A 81 12.20 22.23 8.71
N TYR A 82 11.01 22.51 8.17
CA TYR A 82 10.76 23.70 7.34
C TYR A 82 10.55 24.98 8.16
N GLN A 83 10.05 24.88 9.39
CA GLN A 83 9.88 26.05 10.27
C GLN A 83 11.21 26.56 10.88
N GLY A 84 12.28 25.76 10.82
CA GLY A 84 13.59 26.11 11.39
C GLY A 84 14.43 27.15 10.62
N THR A 85 14.08 27.52 9.39
CA THR A 85 14.81 28.54 8.60
C THR A 85 14.10 29.89 8.55
N GLY A 86 13.17 30.14 9.48
CA GLY A 86 12.49 31.42 9.66
C GLY A 86 13.24 32.35 10.63
N SER A 87 14.49 32.67 10.33
CA SER A 87 15.18 33.90 10.73
C SER A 87 15.94 34.44 9.52
#